data_AF-A0A413RM83-F1
#
_entry.id   AF-A0A413RM83-F1
#
_cell.length_a   1.000
_cell.length_b   1.000
_cell.length_c   1.000
_cell.angle_alpha   90.00
_cell.angle_beta   90.00
_cell.angle_gamma   90.00
#
_symmetry.space_group_name_H-M   'P 1'
#
loop_
_entity.id
_entity.type
_entity.pdbx_description
1 polymer ?
#
loop_
_entity_poly.entity_id
_entity_poly.type
_entity_poly.pdbx_seq_one_letter_code
_entity_poly.pdbx_strand_id
1 'polypeptide(L)'
;TRDVTCTYPGCRQPAIRTELDHVIPYDPTRPAEEQTTEANLHALCKRHHQAKTQKIWNVKRDKATGNTEWTSPLGITYYRSPIPVEVSPRMFDPTRRRTPPPHDLGDPPF
;
A
#
# COMPACT_ATOMS: atom_id res chain seq x y z
N THR A 1 -6.10 3.25 1.60
CA THR A 1 -4.83 3.20 0.85
C THR A 1 -5.15 2.97 -0.62
N ARG A 2 -4.55 3.76 -1.53
CA ARG A 2 -4.69 3.62 -2.99
C ARG A 2 -4.19 2.27 -3.48
N ASP A 3 -3.11 1.80 -2.87
CA ASP A 3 -2.44 0.58 -3.29
C ASP A 3 -3.25 -0.65 -2.86
N VAL A 4 -3.37 -1.65 -3.73
CA VAL A 4 -4.12 -2.89 -3.44
C VAL A 4 -3.26 -3.99 -2.78
N THR A 5 -1.97 -3.98 -3.07
CA THR A 5 -0.95 -4.85 -2.45
C THR A 5 0.28 -4.04 -2.12
N CYS A 6 1.18 -4.65 -1.32
CA CYS A 6 2.54 -4.16 -1.13
C CYS A 6 3.18 -3.71 -2.46
N THR A 7 3.78 -2.52 -2.49
CA THR A 7 4.34 -1.88 -3.69
C THR A 7 5.72 -2.40 -4.08
N TYR A 8 6.35 -3.24 -3.25
CA TYR A 8 7.55 -3.96 -3.65
C TYR A 8 7.27 -4.89 -4.86
N PRO A 9 8.18 -4.99 -5.86
CA PRO A 9 7.99 -5.79 -7.07
C PRO A 9 7.66 -7.27 -6.76
N GLY A 10 6.57 -7.76 -7.33
CA GLY A 10 6.13 -9.16 -7.18
C GLY A 10 5.51 -9.53 -5.81
N CYS A 11 5.47 -8.61 -4.83
CA CYS A 11 4.82 -8.91 -3.56
C CYS A 11 3.29 -8.90 -3.68
N ARG A 12 2.64 -9.94 -3.14
CA ARG A 12 1.17 -10.12 -3.17
C ARG A 12 0.48 -9.89 -1.83
N GLN A 13 1.19 -9.43 -0.78
CA GLN A 13 0.58 -9.11 0.51
C GLN A 13 -0.53 -8.06 0.30
N PRO A 14 -1.80 -8.32 0.68
CA PRO A 14 -2.88 -7.35 0.56
C PRO A 14 -2.58 -6.08 1.35
N ALA A 15 -2.90 -4.91 0.79
CA ALA A 15 -2.57 -3.63 1.41
C ALA A 15 -3.25 -3.41 2.78
N ILE A 16 -4.36 -4.09 3.04
CA ILE A 16 -5.01 -4.08 4.36
C ILE A 16 -4.15 -4.75 5.47
N ARG A 17 -3.12 -5.51 5.09
CA ARG A 17 -2.14 -6.15 6.00
C ARG A 17 -0.75 -5.52 5.87
N THR A 18 -0.70 -4.28 5.40
CA THR A 18 0.54 -3.52 5.20
C THR A 18 0.56 -2.29 6.08
N GLU A 19 1.76 -1.73 6.23
CA GLU A 19 1.99 -0.43 6.85
C GLU A 19 2.06 0.63 5.74
N LEU A 20 1.62 1.86 6.07
CA LEU A 20 1.88 3.01 5.21
C LEU A 20 3.28 3.53 5.51
N ASP A 21 4.07 3.70 4.47
CA ASP A 21 5.46 4.12 4.56
C ASP A 21 5.72 5.29 3.60
N HIS A 22 6.65 6.18 3.96
CA HIS A 22 6.98 7.34 3.15
C HIS A 22 7.98 6.97 2.05
N VAL A 23 7.66 7.20 0.78
CA VAL A 23 8.55 7.00 -0.38
C VAL A 23 9.82 7.85 -0.21
N ILE A 24 9.67 9.14 0.05
CA ILE A 24 10.72 10.04 0.52
C ILE A 24 10.74 9.95 2.06
N PRO A 25 11.84 9.51 2.69
CA PRO A 25 11.91 9.31 4.13
C PRO A 25 11.43 10.53 4.94
N TYR A 26 10.70 10.26 6.02
CA TYR A 26 10.26 11.28 6.97
C TYR A 26 11.45 11.98 7.64
N ASP A 27 11.39 13.30 7.71
CA ASP A 27 12.34 14.16 8.40
C ASP A 27 11.68 14.76 9.65
N PRO A 28 12.15 14.43 10.88
CA PRO A 28 11.56 14.93 12.12
C PRO A 28 11.75 16.43 12.34
N THR A 29 12.60 17.10 11.57
CA THR A 29 12.82 18.55 11.67
C THR A 29 11.80 19.37 10.89
N ARG A 30 10.97 18.72 10.06
CA ARG A 30 9.97 19.36 9.21
C ARG A 30 8.54 19.03 9.69
N PRO A 31 7.54 19.88 9.40
CA PRO A 31 6.15 19.61 9.77
C PRO A 31 5.64 18.29 9.18
N ALA A 32 4.83 17.56 9.96
CA ALA A 32 4.38 16.22 9.57
C ALA A 32 3.34 16.28 8.43
N GLU A 33 2.50 17.30 8.45
CA GLU A 33 1.45 17.62 7.48
C GLU A 33 1.99 17.90 6.07
N GLU A 34 3.23 18.39 5.97
CA GLU A 34 3.90 18.62 4.68
C GLU A 34 4.48 17.33 4.08
N GLN A 35 4.72 16.33 4.91
CA GLN A 35 5.46 15.13 4.53
C GLN A 35 4.56 13.90 4.38
N THR A 36 3.55 13.79 5.23
CA THR A 36 2.60 12.68 5.28
C THR A 36 1.45 12.96 4.34
N THR A 37 1.76 12.92 3.05
CA THR A 37 0.82 13.21 1.96
C THR A 37 0.54 11.94 1.15
N GLU A 38 -0.61 11.88 0.49
CA GLU A 38 -0.96 10.74 -0.37
C GLU A 38 0.13 10.46 -1.43
N ALA A 39 0.72 11.51 -1.99
CA ALA A 39 1.79 11.40 -2.97
C ALA A 39 3.04 10.71 -2.40
N ASN A 40 3.35 10.96 -1.13
CA ASN A 40 4.52 10.42 -0.45
C ASN A 40 4.27 9.08 0.25
N LEU A 41 3.03 8.60 0.39
CA LEU A 41 2.76 7.33 1.07
C LEU A 41 2.63 6.14 0.11
N HIS A 42 3.02 4.96 0.56
CA HIS A 42 2.78 3.69 -0.13
C HIS A 42 2.56 2.52 0.82
N ALA A 43 1.90 1.47 0.33
CA ALA A 43 1.68 0.24 1.09
C ALA A 43 2.92 -0.67 1.06
N LEU A 44 3.49 -1.00 2.22
CA LEU A 44 4.55 -2.01 2.35
C LEU A 44 4.24 -3.04 3.43
N CYS A 45 4.46 -4.32 3.11
CA CYS A 45 4.47 -5.33 4.17
C CYS A 45 5.68 -5.09 5.08
N LYS A 46 5.56 -5.50 6.36
CA LYS A 46 6.59 -5.30 7.38
C LYS A 46 8.01 -5.65 6.91
N ARG A 47 8.18 -6.77 6.21
CA ARG A 47 9.47 -7.21 5.65
C ARG A 47 10.08 -6.20 4.68
N HIS A 48 9.29 -5.68 3.74
CA HIS A 48 9.80 -4.73 2.75
C HIS A 48 9.92 -3.32 3.30
N HIS A 49 9.05 -2.93 4.25
CA HIS A 49 9.21 -1.69 4.99
C HIS A 49 10.56 -1.67 5.72
N GLN A 50 10.87 -2.73 6.47
CA GLN A 50 12.17 -2.85 7.15
C GLN A 50 13.36 -2.79 6.18
N ALA A 51 13.28 -3.50 5.05
CA ALA A 51 14.35 -3.49 4.05
C ALA A 51 14.61 -2.09 3.46
N LYS A 52 13.55 -1.29 3.26
CA LYS A 52 13.67 0.11 2.84
C LYS A 52 14.21 1.01 3.95
N THR A 53 13.71 0.86 5.18
CA THR A 53 14.18 1.64 6.34
C THR A 53 15.67 1.41 6.61
N GLN A 54 16.14 0.17 6.40
CA GLN A 54 17.56 -0.19 6.47
C GLN A 54 18.38 0.27 5.25
N LYS A 55 17.76 0.94 4.27
CA LYS A 55 18.39 1.40 3.02
C LYS A 55 19.02 0.29 2.16
N ILE A 56 18.62 -0.96 2.38
CA ILE A 56 18.98 -2.10 1.54
C ILE A 56 18.31 -1.96 0.17
N TRP A 57 17.07 -1.46 0.17
CA TRP A 57 16.33 -1.12 -1.03
C TRP A 57 15.99 0.35 -1.04
N ASN A 58 16.10 0.97 -2.22
CA ASN A 58 15.67 2.34 -2.45
C ASN A 58 14.45 2.35 -3.37
N VAL A 59 13.57 3.33 -3.17
CA VAL A 59 12.36 3.48 -3.97
C VAL A 59 12.21 4.91 -4.46
N LYS A 60 11.75 5.06 -5.69
CA LYS A 60 11.25 6.31 -6.24
C LYS A 60 9.85 6.09 -6.80
N ARG A 61 9.04 7.15 -6.81
CA ARG A 61 7.75 7.16 -7.49
C ARG A 61 7.74 8.22 -8.57
N ASP A 62 7.41 7.78 -9.77
CA ASP A 62 7.08 8.68 -10.86
C ASP A 62 5.71 9.34 -10.54
N LYS A 63 5.70 10.67 -10.49
CA LYS A 63 4.50 11.46 -10.17
C LYS A 63 3.48 11.49 -11.31
N ALA A 64 3.93 11.34 -12.56
CA ALA A 64 3.06 11.37 -13.74
C ALA A 64 2.38 10.02 -13.96
N THR A 65 3.11 8.92 -13.79
CA THR A 65 2.61 7.57 -14.07
C THR A 65 2.17 6.79 -12.83
N GLY A 66 2.64 7.17 -11.64
CA GLY A 66 2.45 6.42 -10.40
C GLY A 66 3.32 5.18 -10.29
N ASN A 67 4.16 4.86 -11.29
CA ASN A 67 5.08 3.74 -11.25
C ASN A 67 6.05 3.89 -10.07
N THR A 68 6.33 2.77 -9.39
CA THR A 68 7.40 2.71 -8.40
C THR A 68 8.61 2.01 -8.98
N GLU A 69 9.77 2.65 -8.84
CA GLU A 69 11.08 2.14 -9.23
C GLU A 69 11.81 1.70 -7.97
N TRP A 70 12.21 0.43 -7.92
CA TRP A 70 12.90 -0.17 -6.79
C TRP A 70 14.31 -0.55 -7.18
N THR A 71 15.30 0.03 -6.51
CA THR A 71 16.72 -0.27 -6.75
C THR A 71 17.22 -1.22 -5.67
N SER A 72 17.73 -2.37 -6.10
CA SER A 72 18.33 -3.40 -5.25
C SER A 72 19.72 -2.99 -4.73
N PRO A 73 20.27 -3.69 -3.73
CA PRO A 73 21.65 -3.49 -3.27
C PRO A 73 22.70 -3.58 -4.39
N LEU A 74 22.41 -4.37 -5.43
CA LEU A 74 23.31 -4.57 -6.57
C LEU A 74 23.13 -3.51 -7.67
N GLY A 75 22.31 -2.48 -7.45
CA GLY A 75 22.04 -1.42 -8.42
C GLY A 75 21.03 -1.79 -9.51
N ILE A 76 20.47 -3.01 -9.51
CA ILE A 76 19.43 -3.42 -10.45
C ILE A 76 18.12 -2.74 -10.09
N THR A 77 17.48 -2.11 -11.07
CA THR A 77 16.18 -1.44 -10.93
C THR A 77 15.04 -2.32 -11.43
N TYR A 78 13.97 -2.37 -10.63
CA TYR A 78 12.74 -3.10 -10.90
C TYR A 78 11.56 -2.13 -10.91
N TYR A 79 10.60 -2.36 -11.80
CA TYR A 79 9.44 -1.51 -11.97
C TYR A 79 8.18 -2.20 -11.49
N ARG A 80 7.28 -1.42 -10.88
CA ARG A 80 5.92 -1.88 -10.59
C ARG A 80 4.93 -0.78 -10.93
N SER A 81 3.97 -1.12 -11.79
CA SER A 81 2.87 -0.23 -12.13
C SER A 81 1.78 -0.23 -11.06
N PRO A 82 1.04 0.88 -10.90
CA PRO A 82 -0.18 0.90 -10.13
C PRO A 82 -1.15 -0.17 -10.65
N ILE A 83 -1.87 -0.82 -9.75
CA ILE A 83 -2.95 -1.72 -10.15
C ILE A 83 -4.21 -0.85 -10.28
N PRO A 84 -4.82 -0.76 -11.46
CA PRO A 84 -6.06 -0.03 -11.65
C PRO A 84 -7.15 -0.66 -10.77
N VAL A 85 -7.83 0.16 -9.98
CA VAL A 85 -9.03 -0.26 -9.26
C VAL A 85 -10.22 0.32 -10.00
N GLU A 86 -10.94 -0.53 -10.73
CA GLU A 86 -12.22 -0.14 -11.29
C GLU A 86 -13.25 -0.08 -10.15
N VAL A 87 -13.62 1.13 -9.76
CA VAL A 87 -14.67 1.30 -8.77
C VAL A 87 -16.00 1.37 -9.48
N SER A 88 -16.80 0.30 -9.41
CA SER A 88 -18.13 0.31 -10.00
C SER A 88 -18.98 1.41 -9.33
N PRO A 89 -19.79 2.18 -10.07
CA PRO A 89 -20.66 3.21 -9.49
C PRO A 89 -21.62 2.66 -8.41
N ARG A 90 -21.98 1.38 -8.53
CA ARG A 90 -22.82 0.66 -7.55
C ARG A 90 -22.16 0.46 -6.19
N MET A 91 -20.84 0.61 -6.09
CA MET A 91 -20.10 0.37 -4.84
C MET A 91 -20.35 1.47 -3.79
N PHE A 92 -20.71 2.67 -4.24
CA PHE A 92 -21.04 3.82 -3.38
C PHE A 92 -22.53 4.16 -3.37
N ASP A 93 -23.38 3.30 -3.92
CA ASP A 93 -24.82 3.47 -3.88
C ASP A 93 -25.31 3.44 -2.41
N PRO A 94 -25.80 4.57 -1.86
CA PRO A 94 -26.19 4.66 -0.46
C PRO A 94 -27.42 3.80 -0.13
N THR A 95 -28.16 3.33 -1.14
CA THR A 95 -29.32 2.45 -0.96
C THR A 95 -28.93 0.97 -0.85
N ARG A 96 -27.68 0.63 -1.14
CA ARG A 96 -27.18 -0.75 -1.06
C ARG A 96 -27.03 -1.16 0.41
N ARG A 97 -28.05 -1.82 0.96
CA ARG A 97 -27.92 -2.55 2.23
C ARG A 97 -26.73 -3.51 2.11
N ARG A 98 -25.73 -3.34 2.97
CA ARG A 98 -24.79 -4.42 3.27
C ARG A 98 -25.63 -5.53 3.87
N THR A 99 -25.88 -6.60 3.13
CA THR A 99 -26.36 -7.83 3.76
C THR A 99 -25.26 -8.23 4.73
N PRO A 100 -25.51 -8.27 6.05
CA PRO A 100 -24.53 -8.86 6.96
C PRO A 100 -24.25 -10.28 6.47
N PRO A 101 -23.01 -10.79 6.60
CA PRO A 101 -22.79 -12.22 6.43
C PRO A 101 -23.81 -12.94 7.34
N PRO A 102 -24.39 -14.07 6.91
CA PRO A 102 -25.27 -14.84 7.77
C PRO A 102 -24.52 -15.05 9.10
N HIS A 103 -25.12 -14.60 10.20
CA HIS A 103 -24.66 -14.98 11.52
C HIS A 103 -24.71 -16.50 11.54
N ASP A 104 -23.54 -17.12 11.71
CA ASP A 104 -23.44 -18.56 11.90
C ASP A 104 -24.31 -18.90 13.11
N LEU A 105 -25.48 -19.49 12.84
CA LEU A 105 -26.38 -19.97 13.88
C LEU A 105 -25.80 -21.28 14.40
N GLY A 106 -24.85 -21.14 15.32
CA GLY A 106 -24.47 -22.18 16.27
C GLY A 106 -23.19 -22.91 15.92
N ASP A 107 -22.08 -22.48 16.52
CA ASP A 107 -21.20 -23.47 17.13
C ASP A 107 -22.01 -24.16 18.25
N PRO A 108 -22.28 -25.48 18.19
CA PRO A 108 -22.77 -26.18 19.36
C PRO A 108 -21.67 -26.16 20.45
N PRO A 109 -22.03 -26.09 21.74
CA PRO A 109 -21.03 -26.32 22.76
C PRO A 109 -20.58 -27.77 22.64
N PHE A 110 -19.30 -28.01 22.35
CA PHE A 110 -18.33 -28.89 23.03
C PHE A 110 -17.03 -28.95 22.22
#